data_AF-A0A1Q3YZW0-F1
#
_entry.id   AF-A0A1Q3YZW0-F1
#
_cell.length_a   1.000
_cell.length_b   1.000
_cell.length_c   1.000
_cell.angle_alpha   90.00
_cell.angle_beta   90.00
_cell.angle_gamma   90.00
#
_symmetry.space_group_name_H-M   'P 1'
#
loop_
_entity.id
_entity.type
_entity.pdbx_description
1 polymer ?
#
loop_
_entity_poly.entity_id
_entity_poly.type
_entity_poly.pdbx_seq_one_letter_code
_entity_poly.pdbx_strand_id
1 'polypeptide(L)'
;MTRFLSRRAVLSGAAAFAATGPALAAFDPIAIKNQLTRERVGGLATQFLGTKVGRGECTDFVEKVLNMLNCFHKGYVWGLPANGIQPGIIIQFWDTKFTSPDGRSTWGTAPGGQHTAIVLAWSGSVAKLIHQNDGVRKVTVRDVNLGWKHTGRMEFFQPLSQT
;
A
#
# COMPACT_ATOMS: atom_id res chain seq x y z
N MET A 1 -49.51 67.32 31.84
CA MET A 1 -48.56 66.55 32.67
C MET A 1 -48.25 65.23 31.97
N THR A 2 -47.00 64.76 32.12
CA THR A 2 -46.50 63.40 31.87
C THR A 2 -46.03 63.06 30.45
N ARG A 3 -44.69 63.10 30.30
CA ARG A 3 -43.86 62.54 29.22
C ARG A 3 -43.85 61.01 29.28
N PHE A 4 -43.74 60.34 28.13
CA PHE A 4 -43.17 58.99 28.04
C PHE A 4 -42.15 58.93 26.89
N LEU A 5 -40.87 58.79 27.26
CA LEU A 5 -39.76 58.50 26.36
C LEU A 5 -39.55 56.98 26.34
N SER A 6 -39.76 56.35 25.18
CA SER A 6 -39.48 54.93 24.96
C SER A 6 -38.00 54.73 24.65
N ARG A 7 -37.33 53.90 25.45
CA ARG A 7 -35.90 53.56 25.34
C ARG A 7 -35.71 52.51 24.24
N ARG A 8 -34.79 52.77 23.31
CA ARG A 8 -34.24 51.76 22.39
C ARG A 8 -33.29 50.83 23.15
N ALA A 9 -33.55 49.53 23.09
CA ALA A 9 -32.60 48.50 23.49
C ALA A 9 -31.69 48.15 22.30
N VAL A 10 -30.38 48.21 22.50
CA VAL A 10 -29.38 47.72 21.53
C VAL A 10 -29.01 46.30 21.98
N LEU A 11 -29.41 45.31 21.19
CA LEU A 11 -28.99 43.92 21.36
C LEU A 11 -27.62 43.73 20.73
N SER A 12 -26.60 43.59 21.57
CA SER A 12 -25.25 43.17 21.19
C SER A 12 -25.23 41.66 20.93
N GLY A 13 -25.23 41.25 19.66
CA GLY A 13 -25.00 39.86 19.27
C GLY A 13 -23.50 39.56 19.23
N ALA A 14 -22.96 38.92 20.25
CA ALA A 14 -21.64 38.29 20.19
C ALA A 14 -21.77 36.93 19.51
N ALA A 15 -21.24 36.80 18.28
CA ALA A 15 -21.12 35.51 17.62
C ALA A 15 -20.04 34.69 18.33
N ALA A 16 -20.43 33.54 18.88
CA ALA A 16 -19.49 32.57 19.45
C ALA A 16 -18.67 31.93 18.31
N PHE A 17 -17.38 32.22 18.25
CA PHE A 17 -16.42 31.45 17.47
C PHE A 17 -16.25 30.08 18.14
N ALA A 18 -16.97 29.06 17.64
CA ALA A 18 -16.69 27.68 17.98
C ALA A 18 -15.39 27.26 17.27
N ALA A 19 -14.27 27.30 17.98
CA ALA A 19 -13.00 26.77 17.52
C ALA A 19 -13.05 25.23 17.54
N THR A 20 -13.56 24.62 16.47
CA THR A 20 -13.35 23.19 16.21
C THR A 20 -11.93 23.01 15.67
N GLY A 21 -10.93 23.05 16.55
CA GLY A 21 -9.58 22.62 16.20
C GLY A 21 -9.60 21.14 15.80
N PRO A 22 -8.84 20.72 14.78
CA PRO A 22 -8.73 19.30 14.46
C PRO A 22 -8.18 18.57 15.68
N ALA A 23 -8.89 17.53 16.12
CA ALA A 23 -8.40 16.65 17.17
C ALA A 23 -7.03 16.12 16.75
N LEU A 24 -6.00 16.44 17.54
CA LEU A 24 -4.67 15.85 17.37
C LEU A 24 -4.83 14.33 17.47
N ALA A 25 -4.68 13.63 16.34
CA ALA A 25 -4.67 12.18 16.34
C ALA A 25 -3.59 11.70 17.34
N ALA A 26 -3.94 10.72 18.17
CA ALA A 26 -3.02 10.16 19.15
C ALA A 26 -1.77 9.61 18.44
N PHE A 27 -0.59 10.01 18.91
CA PHE A 27 0.69 9.53 18.40
C PHE A 27 0.86 8.05 18.77
N ASP A 28 0.85 7.17 17.77
CA ASP A 28 1.22 5.76 17.92
C ASP A 28 2.61 5.54 17.30
N PRO A 29 3.67 5.38 18.13
CA PRO A 29 5.03 5.16 17.64
C PRO A 29 5.17 3.90 16.77
N ILE A 30 4.36 2.87 17.02
CA ILE A 30 4.41 1.60 16.29
C ILE A 30 3.83 1.78 14.89
N ALA A 31 2.69 2.47 14.79
CA ALA A 31 2.08 2.80 13.50
C ALA A 31 3.04 3.63 12.63
N ILE A 32 3.72 4.62 13.21
CA ILE A 32 4.70 5.46 12.53
C ILE A 32 5.90 4.63 12.05
N LYS A 33 6.46 3.77 12.92
CA LYS A 33 7.56 2.87 12.54
C LYS A 33 7.18 2.01 11.34
N ASN A 34 6.00 1.39 11.36
CA ASN A 34 5.53 0.52 10.28
C ASN A 34 5.28 1.28 8.98
N GLN A 35 4.77 2.51 9.05
CA GLN A 35 4.64 3.38 7.89
C GLN A 35 6.02 3.68 7.27
N LEU A 36 6.99 4.10 8.07
CA LEU A 36 8.34 4.40 7.60
C LEU A 36 9.03 3.16 7.00
N THR A 37 8.83 2.00 7.62
CA THR A 37 9.32 0.72 7.09
C THR A 37 8.79 0.47 5.68
N ARG A 38 7.48 0.63 5.47
CA ARG A 38 6.87 0.47 4.15
C ARG A 38 7.42 1.43 3.11
N GLU A 39 7.57 2.71 3.47
CA GLU A 39 8.11 3.72 2.55
C GLU A 39 9.53 3.37 2.09
N ARG A 40 10.32 2.72 2.95
CA ARG A 40 11.68 2.25 2.63
C ARG A 40 11.72 1.00 1.75
N VAL A 41 10.71 0.13 1.82
CA VAL A 41 10.66 -1.13 1.05
C VAL A 41 10.75 -0.87 -0.46
N GLY A 42 9.96 0.08 -0.97
CA GLY A 42 9.99 0.43 -2.40
C GLY A 42 11.34 0.98 -2.85
N GLY A 43 11.94 1.88 -2.08
CA GLY A 43 13.25 2.46 -2.39
C GLY A 43 14.36 1.41 -2.39
N LEU A 44 14.39 0.49 -1.42
CA LEU A 44 15.36 -0.60 -1.42
C LEU A 44 15.13 -1.59 -2.57
N ALA A 45 13.88 -1.92 -2.86
CA ALA A 45 13.53 -2.81 -3.95
C ALA A 45 14.09 -2.33 -5.30
N THR A 46 14.01 -1.01 -5.57
CA THR A 46 14.54 -0.44 -6.83
C THR A 46 16.05 -0.58 -7.01
N GLN A 47 16.83 -0.76 -5.94
CA GLN A 47 18.28 -0.97 -6.03
C GLN A 47 18.64 -2.30 -6.70
N PHE A 48 17.70 -3.24 -6.76
CA PHE A 48 17.92 -4.55 -7.38
C PHE A 48 17.48 -4.62 -8.84
N LEU A 49 16.93 -3.54 -9.41
CA LEU A 49 16.39 -3.55 -10.76
C LEU A 49 17.42 -4.07 -11.79
N GLY A 50 17.02 -5.03 -12.62
CA GLY A 50 17.87 -5.64 -13.64
C GLY A 50 18.86 -6.68 -13.11
N THR A 51 18.96 -6.87 -11.79
CA THR A 51 19.83 -7.87 -11.16
C THR A 51 19.06 -9.17 -10.87
N LYS A 52 19.80 -10.28 -10.74
CA LYS A 52 19.26 -11.55 -10.23
C LYS A 52 19.52 -11.62 -8.73
N VAL A 53 18.46 -11.75 -7.94
CA VAL A 53 18.55 -11.94 -6.48
C VAL A 53 18.41 -13.42 -6.14
N GLY A 54 19.35 -13.96 -5.36
CA GLY A 54 19.35 -15.36 -4.93
C GLY A 54 19.34 -16.33 -6.12
N ARG A 55 18.44 -17.31 -6.08
CA ARG A 55 18.24 -18.30 -7.13
C ARG A 55 17.50 -17.73 -8.34
N GLY A 56 16.95 -16.53 -8.23
CA GLY A 56 16.15 -15.89 -9.27
C GLY A 56 14.65 -16.07 -9.07
N GLU A 57 14.20 -16.45 -7.87
CA GLU A 57 12.78 -16.63 -7.54
C GLU A 57 12.13 -15.33 -7.04
N CYS A 58 10.80 -15.23 -7.12
CA CYS A 58 10.06 -14.08 -6.61
C CYS A 58 10.22 -13.94 -5.08
N THR A 59 10.20 -15.06 -4.34
CA THR A 59 10.37 -15.08 -2.89
C THR A 59 11.76 -14.64 -2.48
N ASP A 60 12.82 -15.13 -3.14
CA ASP A 60 14.22 -14.75 -2.85
C ASP A 60 14.42 -13.22 -2.90
N PHE A 61 13.75 -12.56 -3.85
CA PHE A 61 13.78 -11.11 -3.98
C PHE A 61 13.07 -10.41 -2.82
N VAL A 62 11.83 -10.79 -2.51
CA VAL A 62 11.05 -10.16 -1.44
C VAL A 62 11.69 -10.39 -0.07
N GLU A 63 12.14 -11.62 0.21
CA GLU A 63 12.88 -11.96 1.44
C GLU A 63 14.15 -11.13 1.58
N LYS A 64 14.91 -10.94 0.49
CA LYS A 64 16.12 -10.09 0.52
C LYS A 64 15.81 -8.66 0.94
N VAL A 65 14.76 -8.05 0.37
CA VAL A 65 14.35 -6.68 0.70
C VAL A 65 13.90 -6.59 2.16
N LEU A 66 13.06 -7.52 2.62
CA LEU A 66 12.57 -7.54 4.00
C LEU A 66 13.69 -7.78 5.02
N ASN A 67 14.63 -8.67 4.73
CA ASN A 67 15.79 -8.94 5.59
C ASN A 67 16.67 -7.69 5.77
N MET A 68 16.85 -6.87 4.72
CA MET A 68 17.62 -5.62 4.82
C MET A 68 16.99 -4.56 5.73
N LEU A 69 15.69 -4.69 6.00
CA LEU A 69 14.95 -3.81 6.91
C LEU A 69 14.63 -4.47 8.25
N ASN A 70 15.19 -5.65 8.51
CA ASN A 70 14.86 -6.48 9.66
C ASN A 70 13.34 -6.67 9.82
N CYS A 71 12.65 -6.98 8.72
CA CYS A 71 11.20 -7.17 8.71
C CYS A 71 10.82 -8.63 8.87
N PHE A 72 9.71 -8.87 9.55
CA PHE A 72 9.13 -10.18 9.71
C PHE A 72 8.65 -10.73 8.36
N HIS A 73 9.01 -11.98 8.08
CA HIS A 73 8.37 -12.80 7.07
C HIS A 73 8.51 -14.28 7.45
N LYS A 74 7.58 -15.10 6.97
CA LYS A 74 7.63 -16.55 7.15
C LYS A 74 6.83 -17.23 6.05
N GLY A 75 7.52 -17.92 5.13
CA GLY A 75 6.87 -18.49 3.94
C GLY A 75 6.21 -17.39 3.11
N TYR A 76 4.95 -17.57 2.71
CA TYR A 76 4.19 -16.59 1.93
C TYR A 76 3.48 -15.51 2.76
N VAL A 77 3.85 -15.37 4.03
CA VAL A 77 3.37 -14.30 4.93
C VAL A 77 4.46 -13.24 5.04
N TRP A 78 4.18 -12.05 4.50
CA TRP A 78 5.17 -10.99 4.29
C TRP A 78 5.06 -9.81 5.28
N GLY A 79 4.25 -9.96 6.34
CA GLY A 79 3.96 -8.90 7.30
C GLY A 79 2.56 -9.05 7.91
N LEU A 80 1.96 -7.92 8.30
CA LEU A 80 0.57 -7.88 8.77
C LEU A 80 -0.39 -7.81 7.58
N PRO A 81 -1.58 -8.45 7.62
CA PRO A 81 -2.61 -8.26 6.61
C PRO A 81 -2.96 -6.79 6.42
N ALA A 82 -3.13 -6.36 5.17
CA ALA A 82 -3.48 -4.99 4.81
C ALA A 82 -4.81 -4.93 4.04
N ASN A 83 -5.63 -3.93 4.33
CA ASN A 83 -6.94 -3.72 3.70
C ASN A 83 -6.90 -2.75 2.50
N GLY A 84 -5.70 -2.45 1.97
CA GLY A 84 -5.54 -1.49 0.88
C GLY A 84 -4.19 -1.61 0.19
N ILE A 85 -4.11 -0.97 -0.97
CA ILE A 85 -2.93 -0.96 -1.82
C ILE A 85 -2.28 0.41 -1.75
N GLN A 86 -1.01 0.43 -1.36
CA GLN A 86 -0.18 1.61 -1.28
C GLN A 86 1.27 1.22 -1.59
N PRO A 87 2.13 2.17 -2.00
CA PRO A 87 3.55 1.89 -2.21
C PRO A 87 4.18 1.20 -1.00
N GLY A 88 4.99 0.17 -1.25
CA GLY A 88 5.66 -0.67 -0.26
C GLY A 88 4.85 -1.86 0.27
N ILE A 89 3.55 -1.97 -0.07
CA ILE A 89 2.77 -3.19 0.21
C ILE A 89 3.34 -4.36 -0.60
N ILE A 90 3.30 -5.55 -0.01
CA ILE A 90 3.64 -6.80 -0.69
C ILE A 90 2.35 -7.51 -1.05
N ILE A 91 2.24 -7.95 -2.30
CA ILE A 91 1.10 -8.73 -2.78
C ILE A 91 1.56 -10.16 -2.98
N GLN A 92 0.85 -11.10 -2.35
CA GLN A 92 0.95 -12.52 -2.63
C GLN A 92 -0.18 -12.94 -3.57
N PHE A 93 0.17 -13.58 -4.67
CA PHE A 93 -0.75 -14.12 -5.68
C PHE A 93 -0.83 -15.64 -5.57
N TRP A 94 -2.05 -16.16 -5.68
CA TRP A 94 -2.35 -17.59 -5.67
C TRP A 94 -3.24 -17.94 -6.86
N ASP A 95 -2.70 -18.70 -7.81
CA ASP A 95 -3.42 -19.18 -8.99
C ASP A 95 -4.19 -18.06 -9.73
N THR A 96 -3.57 -16.88 -9.81
CA THR A 96 -4.21 -15.69 -10.35
C THR A 96 -4.07 -15.63 -11.86
N LYS A 97 -5.13 -15.18 -12.55
CA LYS A 97 -5.09 -14.84 -13.97
C LYS A 97 -5.95 -13.62 -14.22
N PHE A 98 -5.32 -12.51 -14.56
CA PHE A 98 -5.94 -11.25 -14.94
C PHE A 98 -6.14 -11.24 -16.45
N THR A 99 -7.31 -10.80 -16.90
CA THR A 99 -7.68 -10.72 -18.32
C THR A 99 -8.20 -9.33 -18.61
N SER A 100 -7.60 -8.64 -19.58
CA SER A 100 -8.05 -7.32 -20.01
C SER A 100 -9.52 -7.35 -20.48
N PRO A 101 -10.23 -6.20 -20.44
CA PRO A 101 -11.63 -6.15 -20.86
C PRO A 101 -11.87 -6.64 -22.29
N ASP A 102 -10.89 -6.48 -23.18
CA ASP A 102 -10.93 -6.94 -24.57
C ASP A 102 -10.42 -8.40 -24.75
N GLY A 103 -9.97 -9.05 -23.68
CA GLY A 103 -9.45 -10.41 -23.68
C GLY A 103 -8.06 -10.59 -24.30
N ARG A 104 -7.40 -9.54 -24.78
CA ARG A 104 -6.15 -9.64 -25.55
C ARG A 104 -4.90 -9.73 -24.71
N SER A 105 -4.95 -9.23 -23.47
CA SER A 105 -3.82 -9.24 -22.54
C SER A 105 -4.15 -10.07 -21.32
N THR A 106 -3.23 -10.94 -20.94
CA THR A 106 -3.31 -11.67 -19.69
C THR A 106 -2.03 -11.54 -18.89
N TRP A 107 -2.17 -11.48 -17.57
CA TRP A 107 -1.05 -11.56 -16.63
C TRP A 107 -1.47 -12.44 -15.46
N GLY A 108 -0.53 -13.13 -14.82
CA GLY A 108 -0.86 -13.99 -13.70
C GLY A 108 0.17 -15.11 -13.49
N THR A 109 -0.19 -16.06 -12.65
CA THR A 109 0.61 -17.23 -12.35
C THR A 109 0.27 -18.37 -13.31
N ALA A 110 1.20 -19.31 -13.47
CA ALA A 110 0.86 -20.61 -14.04
C ALA A 110 -0.21 -21.32 -13.19
N PRO A 111 -0.98 -22.29 -13.73
CA PRO A 111 -1.94 -23.06 -12.95
C PRO A 111 -1.31 -23.72 -11.72
N GLY A 112 -1.92 -23.52 -10.55
CA GLY A 112 -1.37 -23.98 -9.26
C GLY A 112 -0.12 -23.21 -8.79
N GLY A 113 0.27 -22.17 -9.53
CA GLY A 113 1.43 -21.34 -9.28
C GLY A 113 1.17 -20.24 -8.26
N GLN A 114 2.27 -19.68 -7.77
CA GLN A 114 2.30 -18.63 -6.77
C GLN A 114 3.28 -17.55 -7.21
N HIS A 115 3.01 -16.31 -6.84
CA HIS A 115 3.90 -15.20 -7.15
C HIS A 115 3.84 -14.14 -6.06
N THR A 116 4.92 -13.39 -5.88
CA THR A 116 4.95 -12.28 -4.93
C THR A 116 5.61 -11.06 -5.55
N ALA A 117 5.10 -9.88 -5.21
CA ALA A 117 5.58 -8.61 -5.74
C ALA A 117 5.45 -7.48 -4.72
N ILE A 118 6.30 -6.46 -4.85
CA ILE A 118 6.24 -5.22 -4.08
C ILE A 118 5.55 -4.15 -4.93
N VAL A 119 4.63 -3.40 -4.34
CA VAL A 119 3.97 -2.26 -4.98
C VAL A 119 4.92 -1.05 -4.96
N LEU A 120 5.33 -0.54 -6.11
CA LEU A 120 6.07 0.71 -6.21
C LEU A 120 5.15 1.93 -6.30
N ALA A 121 4.04 1.81 -7.03
CA ALA A 121 3.06 2.87 -7.19
C ALA A 121 1.66 2.29 -7.39
N TRP A 122 0.65 3.07 -7.04
CA TRP A 122 -0.76 2.72 -7.18
C TRP A 122 -1.54 3.87 -7.79
N SER A 123 -2.30 3.57 -8.85
CA SER A 123 -3.18 4.52 -9.54
C SER A 123 -4.55 3.90 -9.75
N GLY A 124 -5.35 3.86 -8.68
CA GLY A 124 -6.77 3.45 -8.71
C GLY A 124 -7.01 1.97 -8.97
N SER A 125 -6.65 1.47 -10.16
CA SER A 125 -6.73 0.05 -10.52
C SER A 125 -5.41 -0.51 -11.05
N VAL A 126 -4.43 0.35 -11.36
CA VAL A 126 -3.14 -0.05 -11.91
C VAL A 126 -2.07 0.02 -10.82
N ALA A 127 -1.46 -1.13 -10.53
CA ALA A 127 -0.31 -1.24 -9.65
C ALA A 127 0.97 -1.33 -10.48
N LYS A 128 1.93 -0.46 -10.20
CA LYS A 128 3.31 -0.63 -10.67
C LYS A 128 4.00 -1.58 -9.72
N LEU A 129 4.23 -2.82 -10.15
CA LEU A 129 4.81 -3.88 -9.34
C LEU A 129 6.30 -4.03 -9.68
N ILE A 130 7.13 -4.25 -8.66
CA ILE A 130 8.50 -4.72 -8.80
C ILE A 130 8.60 -6.14 -8.28
N HIS A 131 9.15 -7.04 -9.09
CA HIS A 131 9.20 -8.47 -8.79
C HIS A 131 10.24 -9.18 -9.66
N GLN A 132 10.51 -10.43 -9.34
CA GLN A 132 11.43 -11.30 -10.05
C GLN A 132 10.70 -12.58 -10.49
N ASN A 133 11.21 -13.26 -11.51
CA ASN A 133 10.65 -14.51 -12.06
C ASN A 133 9.28 -14.36 -12.74
N ASP A 134 9.00 -13.18 -13.31
CA ASP A 134 7.80 -12.94 -14.14
C ASP A 134 8.11 -13.13 -15.62
N GLY A 135 8.64 -14.31 -15.96
CA GLY A 135 9.16 -14.65 -17.30
C GLY A 135 10.66 -14.42 -17.48
N VAL A 136 11.31 -13.68 -16.57
CA VAL A 136 12.77 -13.55 -16.50
C VAL A 136 13.27 -13.66 -15.06
N ARG A 137 14.41 -14.33 -14.85
CA ARG A 137 15.04 -14.50 -13.52
C ARG A 137 15.85 -13.27 -13.07
N LYS A 138 15.31 -12.08 -13.32
CA LYS A 138 15.85 -10.79 -12.90
C LYS A 138 14.72 -9.95 -12.32
N VAL A 139 15.05 -9.02 -11.43
CA VAL A 139 14.10 -8.04 -10.91
C VAL A 139 13.70 -7.10 -12.04
N THR A 140 12.38 -6.96 -12.25
CA THR A 140 11.76 -6.14 -13.29
C THR A 140 10.59 -5.36 -12.71
N VAL A 141 10.13 -4.37 -13.46
CA VAL A 141 8.93 -3.58 -13.13
C VAL A 141 7.87 -3.81 -14.20
N ARG A 142 6.63 -4.01 -13.77
CA ARG A 142 5.47 -4.14 -14.65
C ARG A 142 4.29 -3.34 -14.10
N ASP A 143 3.52 -2.74 -15.00
CA ASP A 143 2.22 -2.20 -14.66
C ASP A 143 1.17 -3.31 -14.81
N VAL A 144 0.45 -3.60 -13.73
CA VAL A 144 -0.59 -4.62 -13.66
C VAL A 144 -1.90 -3.95 -13.28
N ASN A 145 -2.93 -4.10 -14.11
CA ASN A 145 -4.26 -3.61 -13.78
C ASN A 145 -5.01 -4.66 -12.93
N LEU A 146 -5.02 -4.44 -11.63
CA LEU A 146 -5.71 -5.29 -10.65
C LEU A 146 -7.24 -5.15 -10.70
N GLY A 147 -7.76 -4.15 -11.43
CA GLY A 147 -9.18 -4.00 -11.73
C GLY A 147 -9.68 -4.85 -12.91
N TRP A 148 -8.78 -5.52 -13.63
CA TRP A 148 -9.18 -6.48 -14.65
C TRP A 148 -9.90 -7.69 -14.06
N LYS A 149 -10.74 -8.35 -14.87
CA LYS A 149 -11.37 -9.61 -14.48
C LYS A 149 -10.27 -10.60 -14.12
N HIS A 150 -10.39 -11.24 -12.95
CA HIS A 150 -9.40 -12.20 -12.51
C HIS A 150 -9.99 -13.44 -11.83
N THR A 151 -9.21 -14.51 -11.84
CA THR A 151 -9.39 -15.70 -11.01
C THR A 151 -8.31 -15.77 -9.93
N GLY A 152 -8.39 -16.77 -9.06
CA GLY A 152 -7.44 -16.95 -7.96
C GLY A 152 -7.70 -16.00 -6.81
N ARG A 153 -6.69 -15.82 -5.95
CA ARG A 153 -6.78 -14.87 -4.83
C ARG A 153 -5.48 -14.08 -4.64
N MET A 154 -5.64 -12.90 -4.05
CA MET A 154 -4.54 -12.03 -3.65
C MET A 154 -4.61 -11.77 -2.15
N GLU A 155 -3.44 -11.73 -1.51
CA GLU A 155 -3.28 -11.31 -0.12
C GLU A 155 -2.32 -10.14 -0.07
N PHE A 156 -2.65 -9.12 0.70
CA PHE A 156 -1.88 -7.88 0.81
C PHE A 156 -1.25 -7.81 2.18
N PHE A 157 0.04 -7.50 2.23
CA PHE A 157 0.81 -7.44 3.45
C PHE A 157 1.49 -6.09 3.62
N GLN A 158 1.31 -5.52 4.81
CA GLN A 158 2.05 -4.41 5.36
C GLN A 158 3.34 -4.95 6.00
N PRO A 159 4.52 -4.61 5.46
CA PRO A 159 5.79 -5.01 6.06
C PRO A 159 5.88 -4.55 7.52
N LEU A 160 6.32 -5.46 8.39
CA LEU A 160 6.40 -5.26 9.83
C LEU A 160 7.86 -5.34 10.28
N SER A 161 8.42 -4.25 10.79
CA SER A 161 9.79 -4.26 11.30
C SER A 161 9.86 -4.97 12.65
N GLN A 162 10.72 -5.98 12.76
CA GLN A 162 11.05 -6.64 14.02
C GLN A 162 11.95 -5.68 14.82
N THR A 163 11.45 -5.24 15.97
CA THR A 163 12.26 -4.58 17.01
C THR A 163 13.18 -5.59 17.66
#